data_AF-A0AAD5JXH5-F1
#
_entry.id   AF-A0AAD5JXH5-F1
#
_cell.length_a   1.000
_cell.length_b   1.000
_cell.length_c   1.000
_cell.angle_alpha   90.00
_cell.angle_beta   90.00
_cell.angle_gamma   90.00
#
_symmetry.space_group_name_H-M   'P 1'
#
loop_
_entity.id
_entity.type
_entity.pdbx_description
1 polymer ?
#
loop_
_entity_poly.entity_id
_entity_poly.type
_entity_poly.pdbx_seq_one_letter_code
_entity_poly.pdbx_strand_id
1 'polypeptide(L)'
;MTTIRFSTSSSPIPPMDSHSYLTLNHLDLTATRNAFDQGKRAFASEDYSQAIRSYTDALNHLYADLESTILLHRAVANEKLRNYDQALEDCAKTNPKNDKAGVYWITSNILLKQGKLEQAGLVYKEALNNIPKDAFPEHKKQFDRMYHAVVAEQVHHNQWLTRTVPYEVLSAILTLLPWSARGQLAFTCRFWYNFVLKEWPEMWSCIDTVYMMPRHPRAIHQLLGKVQPEQVRKVKINLCGLYWCSNDDAYELSNDTTANVQLYGMGDLSRYVSIE
;
A
#
# COMPACT_ATOMS: atom_id res chain seq x y z
N MET A 1 -31.42 -5.53 -50.89
CA MET A 1 -31.51 -5.42 -49.42
C MET A 1 -32.42 -6.53 -48.94
N THR A 2 -31.83 -7.62 -48.45
CA THR A 2 -32.55 -8.85 -48.07
C THR A 2 -32.19 -9.16 -46.63
N THR A 3 -33.14 -8.92 -45.73
CA THR A 3 -32.96 -9.12 -44.29
C THR A 3 -33.27 -10.57 -43.95
N ILE A 4 -32.25 -11.33 -43.55
CA ILE A 4 -32.36 -12.70 -43.03
C ILE A 4 -32.78 -12.59 -41.56
N ARG A 5 -33.94 -13.17 -41.20
CA ARG A 5 -34.37 -13.33 -39.80
C ARG A 5 -33.81 -14.63 -39.24
N PHE A 6 -33.11 -14.56 -38.11
CA PHE A 6 -32.73 -15.72 -37.30
C PHE A 6 -33.93 -16.15 -36.45
N SER A 7 -34.34 -17.41 -36.58
CA SER A 7 -35.29 -18.06 -35.69
C SER A 7 -34.56 -18.55 -34.43
N THR A 8 -34.77 -17.91 -33.29
CA THR A 8 -34.37 -18.43 -31.99
C THR A 8 -35.42 -19.44 -31.52
N SER A 9 -35.14 -20.74 -31.68
CA SER A 9 -35.92 -21.79 -31.02
C SER A 9 -35.47 -21.89 -29.55
N SER A 10 -35.99 -21.02 -28.69
CA SER A 10 -35.95 -21.24 -27.25
C SER A 10 -37.20 -22.02 -26.86
N SER A 11 -37.11 -23.35 -26.85
CA SER A 11 -38.14 -24.17 -26.20
C SER A 11 -38.17 -23.81 -24.71
N PRO A 12 -39.33 -23.48 -24.12
CA PRO A 12 -39.43 -23.24 -22.69
C PRO A 12 -39.08 -24.53 -21.94
N ILE A 13 -38.11 -24.46 -21.03
CA ILE A 13 -37.89 -25.55 -20.07
C ILE A 13 -39.19 -25.69 -19.27
N PRO A 14 -39.80 -26.89 -19.20
CA PRO A 14 -41.04 -27.07 -18.46
C PRO A 14 -40.82 -26.69 -16.99
N PRO A 15 -41.83 -26.13 -16.30
CA PRO A 15 -41.70 -25.74 -14.91
C PRO A 15 -41.39 -26.99 -14.06
N MET A 16 -40.15 -27.07 -13.56
CA MET A 16 -39.71 -28.12 -12.64
C MET A 16 -40.53 -28.01 -11.35
N ASP A 17 -41.03 -29.15 -10.86
CA ASP A 17 -41.78 -29.19 -9.61
C ASP A 17 -40.86 -28.86 -8.41
N SER A 18 -41.48 -28.39 -7.31
CA SER A 18 -40.77 -27.98 -6.10
C SER A 18 -39.96 -29.12 -5.46
N HIS A 19 -40.33 -30.38 -5.73
CA HIS A 19 -39.60 -31.56 -5.30
C HIS A 19 -38.30 -31.74 -6.10
N SER A 20 -38.32 -31.56 -7.42
CA SER A 20 -37.12 -31.57 -8.27
C SER A 20 -36.13 -30.49 -7.87
N TYR A 21 -36.61 -29.30 -7.49
CA TYR A 21 -35.77 -28.20 -7.00
C TYR A 21 -35.10 -28.53 -5.65
N LEU A 22 -35.84 -29.11 -4.70
CA LEU A 22 -35.29 -29.53 -3.41
C LEU A 22 -34.28 -30.69 -3.55
N THR A 23 -34.55 -31.63 -4.45
CA THR A 23 -33.69 -32.80 -4.70
C THR A 23 -32.41 -32.39 -5.41
N LEU A 24 -32.48 -31.46 -6.37
CA LEU A 24 -31.32 -30.89 -7.06
C LEU A 24 -30.46 -30.05 -6.10
N ASN A 25 -31.08 -29.18 -5.30
CA ASN A 25 -30.37 -28.40 -4.28
C ASN A 25 -29.67 -29.30 -3.24
N HIS A 26 -30.31 -30.39 -2.83
CA HIS A 26 -29.70 -31.36 -1.91
C HIS A 26 -28.53 -32.10 -2.58
N LEU A 27 -28.68 -32.50 -3.86
CA LEU A 27 -27.64 -33.20 -4.62
C LEU A 27 -26.40 -32.31 -4.83
N ASP A 28 -26.59 -31.04 -5.21
CA ASP A 28 -25.50 -30.08 -5.45
C ASP A 28 -24.77 -29.68 -4.15
N LEU A 29 -25.49 -29.57 -3.02
CA LEU A 29 -24.87 -29.40 -1.70
C LEU A 29 -24.03 -30.62 -1.30
N THR A 30 -24.49 -31.84 -1.60
CA THR A 30 -23.69 -33.06 -1.32
C THR A 30 -22.47 -33.14 -2.21
N ALA A 31 -22.56 -32.77 -3.49
CA ALA A 31 -21.44 -32.75 -4.41
C ALA A 31 -20.36 -31.75 -3.96
N THR A 32 -20.76 -30.50 -3.67
CA THR A 32 -19.88 -29.46 -3.12
C THR A 32 -19.15 -29.95 -1.86
N ARG A 33 -19.89 -30.53 -0.91
CA ARG A 33 -19.32 -30.99 0.37
C ARG A 33 -18.36 -32.16 0.18
N ASN A 34 -18.70 -33.11 -0.68
CA ASN A 34 -17.85 -34.26 -1.00
C ASN A 34 -16.53 -33.80 -1.64
N ALA A 35 -16.59 -32.90 -2.63
CA ALA A 35 -15.41 -32.33 -3.27
C ALA A 35 -14.56 -31.53 -2.27
N PHE A 36 -15.20 -30.74 -1.40
CA PHE A 36 -14.49 -30.01 -0.34
C PHE A 36 -13.81 -30.95 0.67
N ASP A 37 -14.48 -32.01 1.11
CA ASP A 37 -13.90 -33.02 2.00
C ASP A 37 -12.74 -33.78 1.35
N GLN A 38 -12.84 -34.10 0.05
CA GLN A 38 -11.72 -34.66 -0.72
C GLN A 38 -10.53 -33.69 -0.76
N GLY A 39 -10.78 -32.39 -1.01
CA GLY A 39 -9.75 -31.36 -0.98
C GLY A 39 -9.03 -31.28 0.37
N LYS A 40 -9.78 -31.36 1.48
CA LYS A 40 -9.18 -31.38 2.83
C LYS A 40 -8.33 -32.62 3.07
N ARG A 41 -8.75 -33.80 2.62
CA ARG A 41 -7.97 -35.05 2.73
C ARG A 41 -6.67 -34.98 1.91
N ALA A 42 -6.76 -34.49 0.68
CA ALA A 42 -5.59 -34.27 -0.18
C ALA A 42 -4.62 -33.26 0.45
N PHE A 43 -5.14 -32.15 1.00
CA PHE A 43 -4.35 -31.15 1.71
C PHE A 43 -3.64 -31.73 2.94
N ALA A 44 -4.35 -32.54 3.74
CA ALA A 44 -3.77 -33.22 4.90
C ALA A 44 -2.71 -34.27 4.53
N SER A 45 -2.76 -34.79 3.30
CA SER A 45 -1.76 -35.70 2.73
C SER A 45 -0.63 -34.96 2.01
N GLU A 46 -0.58 -33.62 2.13
CA GLU A 46 0.38 -32.72 1.46
C GLU A 46 0.34 -32.75 -0.09
N ASP A 47 -0.67 -33.41 -0.68
CA ASP A 47 -0.94 -33.33 -2.12
C ASP A 47 -1.74 -32.06 -2.44
N TYR A 48 -1.02 -30.94 -2.40
CA TYR A 48 -1.63 -29.62 -2.62
C TYR A 48 -2.17 -29.44 -4.04
N SER A 49 -1.60 -30.13 -5.03
CA SER A 49 -2.09 -30.08 -6.41
C SER A 49 -3.45 -30.75 -6.54
N GLN A 50 -3.63 -31.93 -5.91
CA GLN A 50 -4.93 -32.57 -5.85
C GLN A 50 -5.91 -31.78 -4.99
N ALA A 51 -5.47 -31.19 -3.88
CA ALA A 51 -6.31 -30.34 -3.05
C ALA A 51 -6.89 -29.17 -3.84
N ILE A 52 -6.07 -28.46 -4.64
CA ILE A 52 -6.52 -27.36 -5.50
C ILE A 52 -7.55 -27.83 -6.52
N ARG A 53 -7.35 -29.00 -7.14
CA ARG A 53 -8.31 -29.59 -8.08
C ARG A 53 -9.65 -29.85 -7.40
N SER A 54 -9.65 -30.52 -6.25
CA SER A 54 -10.86 -30.83 -5.49
C SER A 54 -11.58 -29.58 -4.93
N TYR A 55 -10.85 -28.56 -4.50
CA TYR A 55 -11.46 -27.28 -4.10
C TYR A 55 -12.05 -26.52 -5.29
N THR A 56 -11.41 -26.57 -6.45
CA THR A 56 -11.95 -25.98 -7.67
C THR A 56 -13.22 -26.69 -8.12
N ASP A 57 -13.24 -28.02 -8.03
CA ASP A 57 -14.42 -28.83 -8.27
C ASP A 57 -15.57 -28.46 -7.32
N ALA A 58 -15.27 -28.31 -6.02
CA ALA A 58 -16.24 -27.84 -5.04
C ALA A 58 -16.83 -26.46 -5.37
N LEU A 59 -16.01 -25.53 -5.90
CA LEU A 59 -16.47 -24.22 -6.33
C LEU A 59 -17.34 -24.27 -7.60
N ASN A 60 -17.13 -25.24 -8.48
CA ASN A 60 -17.96 -25.41 -9.68
C ASN A 60 -19.36 -25.96 -9.37
N HIS A 61 -19.50 -26.69 -8.27
CA HIS A 61 -20.78 -27.24 -7.78
C HIS A 61 -21.50 -26.33 -6.78
N LEU A 62 -20.91 -25.16 -6.50
CA LEU A 62 -21.29 -24.32 -5.38
C LEU A 62 -22.70 -23.75 -5.52
N TYR A 63 -23.54 -24.03 -4.52
CA TYR A 63 -24.91 -23.52 -4.41
C TYR A 63 -25.17 -22.70 -3.14
N ALA A 64 -24.17 -22.46 -2.27
CA ALA A 64 -24.39 -21.84 -0.94
C ALA A 64 -23.13 -21.22 -0.27
N ASP A 65 -23.33 -20.71 0.96
CA ASP A 65 -22.45 -19.93 1.87
C ASP A 65 -21.01 -20.44 2.13
N LEU A 66 -20.61 -21.58 1.56
CA LEU A 66 -19.29 -22.18 1.74
C LEU A 66 -18.22 -21.58 0.83
N GLU A 67 -18.59 -20.73 -0.13
CA GLU A 67 -17.69 -20.15 -1.14
C GLU A 67 -16.42 -19.57 -0.50
N SER A 68 -16.63 -18.70 0.50
CA SER A 68 -15.54 -18.00 1.19
C SER A 68 -14.59 -18.98 1.88
N THR A 69 -15.14 -20.01 2.53
CA THR A 69 -14.33 -21.04 3.19
C THR A 69 -13.53 -21.86 2.17
N ILE A 70 -14.15 -22.27 1.05
CA ILE A 70 -13.49 -23.07 0.03
C ILE A 70 -12.38 -22.26 -0.67
N LEU A 71 -12.65 -21.00 -1.01
CA LEU A 71 -11.66 -20.08 -1.58
C LEU A 71 -10.46 -19.93 -0.66
N LEU A 72 -10.66 -19.74 0.66
CA LEU A 72 -9.54 -19.62 1.60
C LEU A 72 -8.72 -20.92 1.70
N HIS A 73 -9.36 -22.09 1.68
CA HIS A 73 -8.62 -23.36 1.68
C HIS A 73 -7.82 -23.55 0.39
N ARG A 74 -8.38 -23.13 -0.76
CA ARG A 74 -7.66 -23.15 -2.03
C ARG A 74 -6.50 -22.15 -2.05
N ALA A 75 -6.68 -20.95 -1.47
CA ALA A 75 -5.63 -19.97 -1.32
C ALA A 75 -4.44 -20.51 -0.52
N VAL A 76 -4.68 -21.21 0.60
CA VAL A 76 -3.62 -21.84 1.39
C VAL A 76 -2.93 -22.97 0.61
N ALA A 77 -3.67 -23.78 -0.16
CA ALA A 77 -3.07 -24.81 -1.00
C ALA A 77 -2.18 -24.20 -2.11
N ASN A 78 -2.64 -23.12 -2.75
CA ASN A 78 -1.84 -22.34 -3.71
C ASN A 78 -0.60 -21.72 -3.05
N GLU A 79 -0.73 -21.17 -1.84
CA GLU A 79 0.40 -20.64 -1.05
C GLU A 79 1.46 -21.72 -0.80
N LYS A 80 1.06 -22.96 -0.47
CA LYS A 80 1.98 -24.09 -0.26
C LYS A 80 2.76 -24.47 -1.51
N LEU A 81 2.16 -24.32 -2.70
CA LEU A 81 2.83 -24.51 -3.99
C LEU A 81 3.57 -23.26 -4.49
N ARG A 82 3.57 -22.16 -3.72
CA ARG A 82 4.12 -20.85 -4.10
C ARG A 82 3.43 -20.20 -5.31
N ASN A 83 2.19 -20.61 -5.60
CA ASN A 83 1.30 -19.99 -6.59
C ASN A 83 0.65 -18.74 -5.96
N TYR A 84 1.46 -17.74 -5.63
CA TYR A 84 1.03 -16.61 -4.80
C TYR A 84 -0.03 -15.73 -5.48
N ASP A 85 0.02 -15.58 -6.81
CA ASP A 85 -0.93 -14.72 -7.53
C ASP A 85 -2.34 -15.33 -7.51
N GLN A 86 -2.46 -16.63 -7.76
CA GLN A 86 -3.73 -17.36 -7.64
C GLN A 86 -4.25 -17.36 -6.20
N ALA A 87 -3.35 -17.47 -5.20
CA ALA A 87 -3.74 -17.42 -3.80
C ALA A 87 -4.31 -16.04 -3.41
N LEU A 88 -3.70 -14.95 -3.89
CA LEU A 88 -4.20 -13.59 -3.66
C LEU A 88 -5.52 -13.33 -4.40
N GLU A 89 -5.69 -13.89 -5.60
CA GLU A 89 -6.95 -13.82 -6.34
C GLU A 89 -8.09 -14.52 -5.57
N ASP A 90 -7.82 -15.69 -4.99
CA ASP A 90 -8.78 -16.41 -4.14
C ASP A 90 -9.15 -15.60 -2.88
N CYS A 91 -8.17 -14.99 -2.22
CA CYS A 91 -8.42 -14.07 -1.09
C CYS A 91 -9.29 -12.87 -1.50
N ALA A 92 -9.03 -12.28 -2.67
CA ALA A 92 -9.77 -11.11 -3.16
C ALA A 92 -11.24 -11.43 -3.51
N LYS A 93 -11.52 -12.66 -3.96
CA LYS A 93 -12.88 -13.14 -4.23
C LYS A 93 -13.67 -13.49 -2.97
N THR A 94 -12.99 -13.64 -1.83
CA THR A 94 -13.63 -14.03 -0.58
C THR A 94 -14.47 -12.87 -0.03
N ASN A 95 -15.75 -13.13 0.30
CA ASN A 95 -16.59 -12.11 0.91
C ASN A 95 -16.14 -11.85 2.36
N PRO A 96 -15.69 -10.63 2.72
CA PRO A 96 -15.19 -10.34 4.05
C PRO A 96 -16.26 -10.50 5.13
N LYS A 97 -17.56 -10.55 4.81
CA LYS A 97 -18.59 -10.71 5.85
C LYS A 97 -18.56 -12.07 6.55
N ASN A 98 -18.09 -13.11 5.88
CA ASN A 98 -18.19 -14.49 6.36
C ASN A 98 -16.94 -14.96 7.12
N ASP A 99 -15.74 -14.51 6.74
CA ASP A 99 -14.49 -14.90 7.41
C ASP A 99 -13.41 -13.81 7.29
N LYS A 100 -13.57 -12.72 8.05
CA LYS A 100 -12.63 -11.58 8.03
C LYS A 100 -11.22 -11.99 8.41
N ALA A 101 -11.08 -12.74 9.51
CA ALA A 101 -9.79 -13.03 10.10
C ALA A 101 -8.96 -13.94 9.18
N GLY A 102 -9.57 -14.97 8.57
CA GLY A 102 -8.89 -15.87 7.65
C GLY A 102 -8.31 -15.14 6.44
N VAL A 103 -9.09 -14.26 5.79
CA VAL A 103 -8.65 -13.49 4.61
C VAL A 103 -7.46 -12.61 4.94
N TYR A 104 -7.52 -11.82 6.02
CA TYR A 104 -6.41 -10.95 6.40
C TYR A 104 -5.15 -11.74 6.74
N TRP A 105 -5.30 -12.88 7.41
CA TRP A 105 -4.17 -13.74 7.79
C TRP A 105 -3.45 -14.31 6.57
N ILE A 106 -4.21 -14.95 5.67
CA ILE A 106 -3.64 -15.62 4.49
C ILE A 106 -3.02 -14.59 3.55
N THR A 107 -3.74 -13.49 3.28
CA THR A 107 -3.25 -12.41 2.41
C THR A 107 -1.94 -11.81 2.94
N SER A 108 -1.89 -11.50 4.24
CA SER A 108 -0.67 -10.92 4.83
C SER A 108 0.51 -11.89 4.77
N ASN A 109 0.29 -13.18 5.05
CA ASN A 109 1.34 -14.20 5.00
C ASN A 109 1.89 -14.39 3.57
N ILE A 110 1.02 -14.40 2.57
CA ILE A 110 1.46 -14.46 1.16
C ILE A 110 2.31 -13.23 0.82
N LEU A 111 1.89 -12.02 1.21
CA LEU A 111 2.63 -10.79 0.97
C LEU A 111 4.00 -10.79 1.66
N LEU A 112 4.10 -11.30 2.89
CA LEU A 112 5.38 -11.48 3.58
C LEU A 112 6.30 -12.45 2.83
N LYS A 113 5.76 -13.59 2.34
CA LYS A 113 6.53 -14.55 1.54
C LYS A 113 7.00 -13.98 0.19
N GLN A 114 6.26 -13.00 -0.36
CA GLN A 114 6.67 -12.24 -1.53
C GLN A 114 7.66 -11.09 -1.22
N GLY A 115 8.01 -10.85 0.05
CA GLY A 115 8.86 -9.73 0.47
C GLY A 115 8.16 -8.37 0.42
N LYS A 116 6.84 -8.33 0.22
CA LYS A 116 6.04 -7.10 0.11
C LYS A 116 5.64 -6.59 1.51
N LEU A 117 6.64 -6.23 2.32
CA LEU A 117 6.46 -5.84 3.73
C LEU A 117 5.47 -4.67 3.90
N GLU A 118 5.51 -3.67 3.02
CA GLU A 118 4.59 -2.52 3.09
C GLU A 118 3.13 -2.94 2.97
N GLN A 119 2.83 -3.73 1.94
CA GLN A 119 1.48 -4.22 1.68
C GLN A 119 0.99 -5.14 2.81
N ALA A 120 1.85 -6.01 3.33
CA ALA A 120 1.51 -6.86 4.47
C ALA A 120 1.15 -6.04 5.72
N GLY A 121 1.92 -4.96 5.99
CA GLY A 121 1.64 -4.05 7.10
C GLY A 121 0.30 -3.34 6.97
N LEU A 122 -0.10 -2.95 5.75
CA LEU A 122 -1.41 -2.35 5.48
C LEU A 122 -2.54 -3.34 5.75
N VAL A 123 -2.43 -4.58 5.27
CA VAL A 123 -3.44 -5.63 5.48
C VAL A 123 -3.60 -5.96 6.96
N TYR A 124 -2.51 -6.05 7.73
CA TYR A 124 -2.59 -6.23 9.19
C TYR A 124 -3.27 -5.05 9.90
N LYS A 125 -2.98 -3.82 9.47
CA LYS A 125 -3.64 -2.62 10.01
C LYS A 125 -5.14 -2.63 9.72
N GLU A 126 -5.53 -3.02 8.51
CA GLU A 126 -6.94 -3.19 8.15
C GLU A 126 -7.62 -4.28 8.99
N ALA A 127 -6.93 -5.39 9.25
CA ALA A 127 -7.43 -6.46 10.11
C ALA A 127 -7.74 -5.94 11.53
N LEU A 128 -6.84 -5.16 12.13
CA LEU A 128 -7.01 -4.59 13.47
C LEU A 128 -8.21 -3.64 13.59
N ASN A 129 -8.56 -2.97 12.49
CA ASN A 129 -9.69 -2.05 12.39
C ASN A 129 -11.02 -2.77 12.14
N ASN A 130 -11.00 -3.87 11.37
CA ASN A 130 -12.21 -4.54 10.89
C ASN A 130 -12.64 -5.77 11.69
N ILE A 131 -11.75 -6.37 12.47
CA ILE A 131 -12.06 -7.51 13.33
C ILE A 131 -12.64 -6.99 14.66
N PRO A 132 -13.88 -7.37 15.03
CA PRO A 132 -14.50 -6.96 16.29
C PRO A 132 -13.65 -7.39 17.47
N LYS A 133 -13.37 -6.48 18.41
CA LYS A 133 -12.51 -6.73 19.57
C LYS A 133 -12.99 -7.90 20.43
N ASP A 134 -14.31 -8.04 20.54
CA ASP A 134 -14.95 -8.98 21.47
C ASP A 134 -15.17 -10.37 20.86
N ALA A 135 -15.12 -10.49 19.53
CA ALA A 135 -15.39 -11.76 18.83
C ALA A 135 -14.16 -12.69 18.81
N PHE A 136 -12.94 -12.14 18.71
CA PHE A 136 -11.70 -12.91 18.55
C PHE A 136 -10.49 -12.21 19.21
N PRO A 137 -10.42 -12.14 20.55
CA PRO A 137 -9.37 -11.40 21.25
C PRO A 137 -7.95 -11.92 20.96
N GLU A 138 -7.78 -13.24 20.78
CA GLU A 138 -6.48 -13.83 20.48
C GLU A 138 -6.01 -13.53 19.05
N HIS A 139 -6.91 -13.56 18.06
CA HIS A 139 -6.57 -13.15 16.69
C HIS A 139 -6.11 -11.69 16.65
N LYS A 140 -6.77 -10.81 17.40
CA LYS A 140 -6.38 -9.39 17.45
C LYS A 140 -4.97 -9.20 18.05
N LYS A 141 -4.65 -9.87 19.16
CA LYS A 141 -3.29 -9.85 19.74
C LYS A 141 -2.25 -10.35 18.74
N GLN A 142 -2.59 -11.39 17.99
CA GLN A 142 -1.69 -11.96 16.98
C GLN A 142 -1.47 -10.97 15.83
N PHE A 143 -2.53 -10.37 15.30
CA PHE A 143 -2.44 -9.33 14.28
C PHE A 143 -1.63 -8.11 14.75
N ASP A 144 -1.79 -7.71 16.01
CA ASP A 144 -1.06 -6.60 16.61
C ASP A 144 0.45 -6.90 16.68
N ARG A 145 0.82 -8.09 17.18
CA ARG A 145 2.22 -8.55 17.17
C ARG A 145 2.81 -8.59 15.76
N MET A 146 2.08 -9.15 14.81
CA MET A 146 2.54 -9.26 13.42
C MET A 146 2.69 -7.89 12.77
N TYR A 147 1.73 -6.98 12.97
CA TYR A 147 1.82 -5.59 12.51
C TYR A 147 3.08 -4.91 13.05
N HIS A 148 3.32 -5.00 14.36
CA HIS A 148 4.50 -4.41 14.98
C HIS A 148 5.81 -5.03 14.49
N ALA A 149 5.85 -6.35 14.27
CA ALA A 149 7.01 -7.02 13.70
C ALA A 149 7.32 -6.52 12.28
N VAL A 150 6.31 -6.40 11.42
CA VAL A 150 6.47 -5.88 10.05
C VAL A 150 6.94 -4.43 10.04
N VAL A 151 6.36 -3.58 10.88
CA VAL A 151 6.80 -2.17 11.01
C VAL A 151 8.24 -2.09 11.50
N ALA A 152 8.63 -2.91 12.47
CA ALA A 152 10.00 -2.96 12.97
C ALA A 152 10.98 -3.40 11.87
N GLU A 153 10.61 -4.39 11.06
CA GLU A 153 11.41 -4.86 9.93
C GLU A 153 11.54 -3.79 8.83
N GLN A 154 10.46 -3.09 8.50
CA GLN A 154 10.51 -1.95 7.57
C GLN A 154 11.44 -0.85 8.08
N VAL A 155 11.35 -0.51 9.37
CA VAL A 155 12.24 0.48 9.98
C VAL A 155 13.68 -0.02 9.91
N HIS A 156 13.94 -1.29 10.22
CA HIS A 156 15.28 -1.87 10.12
C HIS A 156 15.83 -1.77 8.70
N HIS A 157 15.03 -2.14 7.70
CA HIS A 157 15.40 -2.04 6.29
C HIS A 157 15.71 -0.60 5.88
N ASN A 158 14.89 0.36 6.33
CA ASN A 158 15.06 1.77 6.03
C ASN A 158 16.24 2.43 6.78
N GLN A 159 16.64 1.86 7.93
CA GLN A 159 17.75 2.34 8.76
C GLN A 159 19.09 1.68 8.43
N TRP A 160 19.12 0.68 7.56
CA TRP A 160 20.32 -0.13 7.35
C TRP A 160 21.54 0.75 7.00
N LEU A 161 21.35 1.74 6.13
CA LEU A 161 22.44 2.58 5.65
C LEU A 161 23.08 3.37 6.78
N THR A 162 22.29 3.88 7.73
CA THR A 162 22.79 4.68 8.87
C THR A 162 23.39 3.84 9.98
N ARG A 163 23.14 2.52 9.97
CA ARG A 163 23.75 1.57 10.90
C ARG A 163 25.06 1.00 10.37
N THR A 164 25.19 0.88 9.05
CA THR A 164 26.35 0.28 8.39
C THR A 164 27.40 1.33 8.01
N VAL A 165 26.98 2.53 7.64
CA VAL A 165 27.87 3.59 7.15
C VAL A 165 28.10 4.62 8.27
N PRO A 166 29.36 4.99 8.59
CA PRO A 166 29.67 6.07 9.54
C PRO A 166 28.97 7.37 9.14
N TYR A 167 28.56 8.15 10.15
CA TYR A 167 27.79 9.37 9.95
C TYR A 167 28.48 10.35 8.98
N GLU A 168 29.80 10.47 9.07
CA GLU A 168 30.61 11.38 8.25
C GLU A 168 30.55 11.00 6.77
N VAL A 169 30.61 9.70 6.47
CA VAL A 169 30.53 9.18 5.10
C VAL A 169 29.13 9.37 4.54
N LEU A 170 28.10 9.07 5.34
CA LEU A 170 26.71 9.29 4.95
C LEU A 170 26.44 10.78 4.69
N SER A 171 26.90 11.66 5.58
CA SER A 171 26.79 13.11 5.44
C SER A 171 27.47 13.61 4.16
N ALA A 172 28.68 13.11 3.87
CA ALA A 172 29.39 13.43 2.63
C ALA A 172 28.60 12.99 1.39
N ILE A 173 28.08 11.74 1.38
CA ILE A 173 27.26 11.23 0.26
C ILE A 173 26.02 12.10 0.05
N LEU A 174 25.28 12.41 1.11
CA LEU A 174 24.08 13.24 1.01
C LEU A 174 24.41 14.67 0.57
N THR A 175 25.57 15.21 0.95
CA THR A 175 26.05 16.53 0.50
C THR A 175 26.32 16.56 -1.00
N LEU A 176 26.68 15.43 -1.61
CA LEU A 176 26.86 15.33 -3.06
C LEU A 176 25.52 15.28 -3.82
N LEU A 177 24.41 14.98 -3.14
CA LEU A 177 23.09 14.98 -3.77
C LEU A 177 22.58 16.42 -3.95
N PRO A 178 21.88 16.71 -5.06
CA PRO A 178 21.17 17.98 -5.21
C PRO A 178 20.09 18.09 -4.13
N TRP A 179 19.80 19.32 -3.71
CA TRP A 179 18.85 19.58 -2.62
C TRP A 179 17.47 18.95 -2.85
N SER A 180 17.00 18.95 -4.10
CA SER A 180 15.74 18.29 -4.50
C SER A 180 15.75 16.78 -4.24
N ALA A 181 16.87 16.09 -4.51
CA ALA A 181 17.00 14.65 -4.25
C ALA A 181 17.06 14.34 -2.74
N ARG A 182 17.66 15.23 -1.93
CA ARG A 182 17.62 15.13 -0.46
C ARG A 182 16.19 15.23 0.06
N GLY A 183 15.42 16.19 -0.47
CA GLY A 183 14.00 16.33 -0.17
C GLY A 183 13.19 15.09 -0.58
N GLN A 184 13.40 14.56 -1.79
CA GLN A 184 12.77 13.31 -2.23
C GLN A 184 13.10 12.14 -1.30
N LEU A 185 14.38 11.98 -0.92
CA LEU A 185 14.82 10.96 0.03
C LEU A 185 14.08 11.10 1.38
N ALA A 186 13.99 12.32 1.91
CA ALA A 186 13.29 12.60 3.16
C ALA A 186 11.82 12.17 3.13
N PHE A 187 11.17 12.19 1.96
CA PHE A 187 9.78 11.79 1.82
C PHE A 187 9.58 10.30 1.50
N THR A 188 10.64 9.50 1.37
CA THR A 188 10.50 8.06 1.11
C THR A 188 9.99 7.30 2.34
N CYS A 189 10.41 7.67 3.55
CA CYS A 189 9.91 7.07 4.78
C CYS A 189 10.10 7.97 6.00
N ARG A 190 9.44 7.62 7.10
CA ARG A 190 9.48 8.38 8.37
C ARG A 190 10.89 8.51 8.94
N PHE A 191 11.74 7.51 8.73
CA PHE A 191 13.12 7.54 9.20
C PHE A 191 13.93 8.59 8.45
N TRP A 192 13.98 8.52 7.11
CA TRP A 192 14.67 9.52 6.29
C TRP A 192 14.10 10.92 6.48
N TYR A 193 12.79 11.05 6.70
CA TYR A 193 12.17 12.34 7.05
C TYR A 193 12.80 12.96 8.29
N ASN A 194 12.92 12.19 9.38
CA ASN A 194 13.50 12.70 10.62
C ASN A 194 15.01 12.93 10.47
N PHE A 195 15.72 11.96 9.89
CA PHE A 195 17.17 12.06 9.71
C PHE A 195 17.55 13.28 8.86
N VAL A 196 17.00 13.40 7.64
CA VAL A 196 17.38 14.45 6.69
C VAL A 196 16.84 15.81 7.11
N LEU A 197 15.56 15.94 7.49
CA LEU A 197 14.96 17.27 7.70
C LEU A 197 15.11 17.81 9.12
N LYS A 198 15.38 16.96 10.12
CA LYS A 198 15.47 17.39 11.52
C LYS A 198 16.84 17.22 12.14
N GLU A 199 17.51 16.10 11.86
CA GLU A 199 18.73 15.73 12.57
C GLU A 199 20.00 16.12 11.80
N TRP A 200 19.97 16.11 10.47
CA TRP A 200 21.14 16.37 9.63
C TRP A 200 21.30 17.86 9.32
N PRO A 201 22.30 18.57 9.89
CA PRO A 201 22.41 20.03 9.77
C PRO A 201 22.67 20.52 8.34
N GLU A 202 23.36 19.71 7.53
CA GLU A 202 23.74 20.08 6.15
C GLU A 202 22.57 20.05 5.16
N MET A 203 21.39 19.57 5.56
CA MET A 203 20.18 19.68 4.74
C MET A 203 19.83 21.15 4.46
N TRP A 204 20.02 22.02 5.43
CA TRP A 204 19.58 23.41 5.38
C TRP A 204 20.72 24.40 5.11
N SER A 205 21.98 23.94 5.12
CA SER A 205 23.14 24.80 4.91
C SER A 205 23.15 25.46 3.53
N CYS A 206 22.63 24.79 2.52
CA CYS A 206 22.46 25.33 1.17
C CYS A 206 21.09 24.95 0.61
N ILE A 207 20.18 25.91 0.54
CA ILE A 207 18.86 25.75 -0.09
C ILE A 207 18.97 26.20 -1.54
N ASP A 208 18.76 25.28 -2.48
CA ASP A 208 18.79 25.57 -3.92
C ASP A 208 17.45 25.15 -4.54
N THR A 209 16.64 26.15 -4.92
CA THR A 209 15.34 25.93 -5.57
C THR A 209 15.41 25.94 -7.10
N VAL A 210 16.59 26.17 -7.69
CA VAL A 210 16.76 26.40 -9.14
C VAL A 210 16.29 25.23 -9.99
N TYR A 211 16.47 24.01 -9.48
CA TYR A 211 16.08 22.78 -10.16
C TYR A 211 14.79 22.16 -9.61
N MET A 212 14.06 22.87 -8.74
CA MET A 212 12.74 22.42 -8.32
C MET A 212 11.76 22.65 -9.46
N MET A 213 11.51 21.58 -10.22
CA MET A 213 10.43 21.56 -11.20
C MET A 213 9.12 22.07 -10.56
N PRO A 214 8.40 23.03 -11.20
CA PRO A 214 7.24 23.72 -10.64
C PRO A 214 5.98 22.85 -10.47
N ARG A 215 6.11 21.52 -10.50
CA ARG A 215 4.97 20.60 -10.45
C ARG A 215 4.29 20.54 -9.09
N HIS A 216 4.95 20.95 -7.99
CA HIS A 216 4.39 20.85 -6.64
C HIS A 216 4.74 22.04 -5.70
N PRO A 217 4.29 23.27 -6.00
CA PRO A 217 4.59 24.47 -5.19
C PRO A 217 4.18 24.33 -3.70
N ARG A 218 3.11 23.58 -3.42
CA ARG A 218 2.70 23.28 -2.03
C ARG A 218 3.73 22.45 -1.27
N ALA A 219 4.40 21.50 -1.92
CA ALA A 219 5.42 20.67 -1.28
C ALA A 219 6.67 21.51 -0.96
N ILE A 220 7.03 22.43 -1.85
CA ILE A 220 8.11 23.40 -1.62
C ILE A 220 7.81 24.25 -0.39
N HIS A 221 6.62 24.86 -0.35
CA HIS A 221 6.19 25.68 0.78
C HIS A 221 6.17 24.89 2.10
N GLN A 222 5.66 23.65 2.09
CA GLN A 222 5.66 22.80 3.28
C GLN A 222 7.07 22.46 3.77
N LEU A 223 8.00 22.22 2.84
CA LEU A 223 9.39 21.88 3.19
C LEU A 223 10.18 23.10 3.65
N LEU A 224 10.00 24.25 2.99
CA LEU A 224 10.54 25.53 3.42
C LEU A 224 10.02 25.92 4.82
N GLY A 225 8.75 25.66 5.13
CA GLY A 225 8.22 25.84 6.49
C GLY A 225 8.84 24.95 7.58
N LYS A 226 9.80 24.08 7.25
CA LYS A 226 10.58 23.27 8.21
C LYS A 226 12.03 23.72 8.37
N VAL A 227 12.47 24.73 7.62
CA VAL A 227 13.82 25.28 7.72
C VAL A 227 14.04 25.83 9.13
N GLN A 228 15.16 25.46 9.75
CA GLN A 228 15.64 26.09 10.97
C GLN A 228 16.56 27.26 10.58
N PRO A 229 16.21 28.52 10.88
CA PRO A 229 16.98 29.69 10.44
C PRO A 229 18.45 29.64 10.84
N GLU A 230 18.76 29.01 11.97
CA GLU A 230 20.12 28.88 12.51
C GLU A 230 21.01 27.95 11.68
N GLN A 231 20.40 27.07 10.86
CA GLN A 231 21.11 26.10 10.03
C GLN A 231 21.33 26.60 8.60
N VAL A 232 20.71 27.71 8.21
CA VAL A 232 20.80 28.27 6.86
C VAL A 232 22.09 29.07 6.70
N ARG A 233 22.91 28.71 5.70
CA ARG A 233 24.11 29.48 5.33
C ARG A 233 23.99 30.16 3.98
N LYS A 234 23.31 29.51 3.04
CA LYS A 234 23.11 30.02 1.68
C LYS A 234 21.73 29.66 1.16
N VAL A 235 21.04 30.64 0.58
CA VAL A 235 19.77 30.43 -0.13
C VAL A 235 19.93 30.92 -1.57
N LYS A 236 19.69 30.02 -2.52
CA LYS A 236 19.53 30.29 -3.95
C LYS A 236 18.06 30.09 -4.32
N ILE A 237 17.37 31.18 -4.64
CA ILE A 237 15.97 31.16 -5.03
C ILE A 237 15.89 31.46 -6.51
N ASN A 238 15.40 30.51 -7.31
CA ASN A 238 15.00 30.82 -8.69
C ASN A 238 13.60 31.44 -8.66
N LEU A 239 13.53 32.71 -9.04
CA LEU A 239 12.29 33.49 -9.09
C LEU A 239 11.45 33.17 -10.34
N CYS A 240 12.00 32.47 -11.33
CA CYS A 240 11.25 32.06 -12.52
C CYS A 240 10.24 30.94 -12.18
N GLY A 241 8.99 31.32 -11.89
CA GLY A 241 7.87 30.41 -11.72
C GLY A 241 7.25 30.35 -10.32
N LEU A 242 7.76 31.14 -9.36
CA LEU A 242 7.03 31.41 -8.12
C LEU A 242 5.93 32.44 -8.41
N TYR A 243 4.76 31.97 -8.85
CA TYR A 243 3.55 32.81 -8.79
C TYR A 243 3.24 33.06 -7.31
N TRP A 244 3.49 34.28 -6.88
CA TRP A 244 3.18 34.73 -5.53
C TRP A 244 1.68 35.08 -5.50
N CYS A 245 0.84 34.13 -5.09
CA CYS A 245 -0.52 34.44 -4.68
C CYS A 245 -0.50 34.74 -3.19
N SER A 246 -0.19 35.99 -2.82
CA SER A 246 -0.77 36.52 -1.58
C SER A 246 -2.24 36.73 -1.85
N ASN A 247 -3.08 36.47 -0.86
CA ASN A 247 -4.53 36.55 -1.04
C ASN A 247 -5.05 37.98 -1.27
N ASP A 248 -4.21 39.01 -1.36
CA ASP A 248 -4.74 40.38 -1.53
C ASP A 248 -3.97 41.33 -2.44
N ASP A 249 -2.70 41.13 -2.84
CA ASP A 249 -2.08 42.01 -3.86
C ASP A 249 -0.93 41.32 -4.61
N ALA A 250 -0.95 41.42 -5.94
CA ALA A 250 0.12 40.96 -6.83
C ALA A 250 1.08 42.13 -7.10
N TYR A 251 2.26 42.10 -6.48
CA TYR A 251 3.35 43.01 -6.86
C TYR A 251 4.28 42.30 -7.85
N GLU A 252 4.53 42.93 -9.00
CA GLU A 252 5.68 42.60 -9.84
C GLU A 252 6.96 42.89 -9.04
N LEU A 253 7.79 41.86 -8.84
CA LEU A 253 9.13 42.01 -8.27
C LEU A 253 9.97 42.85 -9.23
N SER A 254 10.24 44.10 -8.88
CA SER A 254 11.23 44.93 -9.56
C SER A 254 12.64 44.37 -9.34
N ASN A 255 13.51 44.57 -10.31
CA ASN A 255 14.92 44.13 -10.34
C ASN A 255 15.83 44.75 -9.24
N ASP A 256 15.27 45.18 -8.11
CA ASP A 256 16.06 45.72 -7.01
C ASP A 256 16.68 44.58 -6.18
N THR A 257 18.00 44.50 -6.22
CA THR A 257 18.90 43.56 -5.52
C THR A 257 18.82 43.59 -3.99
N THR A 258 17.86 44.32 -3.42
CA THR A 258 17.60 44.43 -1.98
C THR A 258 16.13 44.19 -1.64
N ALA A 259 15.39 43.43 -2.47
CA ALA A 259 14.07 42.97 -2.10
C ALA A 259 14.18 42.19 -0.77
N ASN A 260 13.67 42.78 0.31
CA ASN A 260 13.46 42.12 1.58
C ASN A 260 12.56 40.91 1.32
N VAL A 261 13.15 39.75 1.06
CA VAL A 261 12.41 38.50 0.89
C VAL A 261 11.93 38.07 2.27
N GLN A 262 10.87 38.71 2.75
CA GLN A 262 10.08 38.19 3.86
C GLN A 262 9.36 36.95 3.37
N LEU A 263 10.04 35.80 3.45
CA LEU A 263 9.39 34.50 3.33
C LEU A 263 8.48 34.35 4.56
N TYR A 264 7.21 34.69 4.39
CA TYR A 264 6.19 34.60 5.45
C TYR A 264 6.24 33.21 6.10
N GLY A 265 6.55 33.17 7.39
CA GLY A 265 6.67 31.94 8.18
C GLY A 265 8.08 31.38 8.38
N MET A 266 9.14 31.99 7.81
CA MET A 266 10.53 31.47 7.91
C MET A 266 11.48 32.32 8.77
N GLY A 267 10.98 33.32 9.50
CA GLY A 267 11.83 34.30 10.16
C GLY A 267 12.57 35.20 9.16
N ASP A 268 13.38 36.14 9.66
CA ASP A 268 14.15 37.04 8.81
C ASP A 268 15.37 36.32 8.20
N LEU A 269 15.20 35.78 6.99
CA LEU A 269 16.27 35.15 6.22
C LEU A 269 17.02 36.12 5.29
N SER A 270 16.69 37.42 5.32
CA SER A 270 17.24 38.44 4.40
C SER A 270 18.77 38.46 4.37
N ARG A 271 19.43 38.09 5.48
CA ARG A 271 20.90 38.06 5.62
C ARG A 271 21.59 36.93 4.86
N TYR A 272 20.85 35.93 4.36
CA TYR A 272 21.40 34.71 3.74
C TYR A 272 20.98 34.54 2.27
N VAL A 273 20.26 35.51 1.71
CA VAL A 273 19.76 35.46 0.34
C VAL A 273 20.80 36.05 -0.62
N SER A 274 21.25 35.23 -1.57
CA SER A 274 21.91 35.73 -2.78
C SER A 274 20.95 35.53 -3.95
N ILE A 275 20.49 36.63 -4.55
CA ILE A 275 19.65 36.59 -5.76
C ILE A 275 20.60 36.44 -6.96
N GLU A 276 20.48 35.34 -7.70
CA GLU A 276 21.15 35.08 -8.98
C GLU A 276 20.12 35.06 -10.11
#